data_AF-A0A965XWR5-F1
#
_entry.id   AF-A0A965XWR5-F1
#
_cell.length_a   1.000
_cell.length_b   1.000
_cell.length_c   1.000
_cell.angle_alpha   90.00
_cell.angle_beta   90.00
_cell.angle_gamma   90.00
#
_symmetry.space_group_name_H-M   'P 1'
#
loop_
_entity.id
_entity.type
_entity.pdbx_description
1 polymer ?
#
loop_
_entity_poly.entity_id
_entity_poly.type
_entity_poly.pdbx_seq_one_letter_code
_entity_poly.pdbx_strand_id
1 'polypeptide(L)'
;SGSDSITATYDSAMPSATAPIKNGYLFDGYYDQVDGGAQYYSSTMVSSKVWDKDGSSNLYAKWTPAYTVSFNSQGGGSVSSLEGVRQGSKIGEPTAPTRNGYAFDGWFKDSSCVVAWDFDVETINSNTTLYAKWVVAYTVEFDSQGGSNIAALEGIRQGSKITAPTAPTKNGYVFQGWYKDSDYTNEWDFGVDTVETTVKLVAKWGVAIYTVSFNSQGGTEVTPITNILYGTKISEPVSPTRDRFVFGGWYRDSSYVQRYYFTTDEVTSSMILYAKWFLPHTVSFDSQGGSIVEDITDITHGDLIPEPLAPVKSGYAFDGWHKQSNYVEQWDFDADVITSDMTLYAKWIVLHLVSFDSRGGSGVAAIEVGNGRKLAEPATPIKTGYTFDGWYKEIACINRWNFS
;
A
#
# COMPACT_ATOMS: atom_id res chain seq x y z
N SER A 1 13.66 -69.34 25.31
CA SER A 1 12.52 -69.38 24.37
C SER A 1 13.07 -69.39 22.95
N GLY A 2 12.31 -69.92 22.00
CA GLY A 2 12.70 -70.12 20.59
C GLY A 2 12.16 -71.47 20.09
N SER A 3 12.17 -71.69 18.78
CA SER A 3 11.91 -73.04 18.24
C SER A 3 13.09 -73.95 18.58
N ASP A 4 12.84 -75.07 19.28
CA ASP A 4 13.90 -76.03 19.67
C ASP A 4 14.46 -76.80 18.46
N SER A 5 13.61 -77.08 17.47
CA SER A 5 13.98 -77.68 16.18
C SER A 5 12.95 -77.34 15.10
N ILE A 6 13.33 -77.55 13.85
CA ILE A 6 12.45 -77.45 12.67
C ILE A 6 12.73 -78.61 11.71
N THR A 7 11.77 -78.91 10.84
CA THR A 7 11.93 -79.86 9.74
C THR A 7 12.05 -79.07 8.44
N ALA A 8 13.25 -79.02 7.87
CA ALA A 8 13.50 -78.39 6.56
C ALA A 8 13.50 -79.42 5.43
N THR A 9 13.06 -79.00 4.24
CA THR A 9 13.12 -79.81 3.01
C THR A 9 14.35 -79.40 2.22
N TYR A 10 15.13 -80.37 1.75
CA TYR A 10 16.28 -80.12 0.88
C TYR A 10 15.88 -79.28 -0.34
N ASP A 11 16.71 -78.29 -0.68
CA ASP A 11 16.51 -77.33 -1.77
C ASP A 11 15.24 -76.47 -1.63
N SER A 12 14.72 -76.33 -0.41
CA SER A 12 13.57 -75.47 -0.10
C SER A 12 13.94 -74.36 0.88
N ALA A 13 13.16 -73.28 0.88
CA ALA A 13 13.29 -72.21 1.86
C ALA A 13 13.14 -72.76 3.29
N MET A 14 13.84 -72.13 4.23
CA MET A 14 13.74 -72.50 5.64
C MET A 14 12.30 -72.31 6.14
N PRO A 15 11.74 -73.28 6.89
CA PRO A 15 10.36 -73.21 7.38
C PRO A 15 10.18 -72.11 8.42
N SER A 16 8.93 -71.75 8.72
CA SER A 16 8.62 -70.77 9.78
C SER A 16 9.16 -71.24 11.13
N ALA A 17 9.77 -70.32 11.87
CA ALA A 17 10.36 -70.56 13.18
C ALA A 17 10.31 -69.29 14.04
N THR A 18 10.44 -69.44 15.35
CA THR A 18 10.43 -68.31 16.30
C THR A 18 11.84 -68.00 16.76
N ALA A 19 12.24 -66.72 16.68
CA ALA A 19 13.54 -66.27 17.14
C ALA A 19 13.72 -66.53 18.63
N PRO A 20 14.92 -66.95 19.07
CA PRO A 20 15.22 -67.02 20.48
C PRO A 20 15.31 -65.63 21.10
N ILE A 21 15.25 -65.56 22.43
CA ILE A 21 15.46 -64.31 23.19
C ILE A 21 16.67 -64.49 24.11
N LYS A 22 17.58 -63.51 24.10
CA LYS A 22 18.72 -63.43 24.99
C LYS A 22 18.80 -62.01 25.57
N ASN A 23 18.60 -61.87 26.88
CA ASN A 23 18.59 -60.56 27.55
C ASN A 23 19.88 -59.78 27.28
N GLY A 24 19.75 -58.53 26.83
CA GLY A 24 20.88 -57.65 26.49
C GLY A 24 21.48 -57.87 25.09
N TYR A 25 20.85 -58.69 24.24
CA TYR A 25 21.32 -58.95 22.88
C TYR A 25 20.18 -58.87 21.86
N LEU A 26 20.51 -58.40 20.66
CA LEU A 26 19.69 -58.50 19.46
C LEU A 26 20.03 -59.79 18.72
N PHE A 27 19.01 -60.51 18.28
CA PHE A 27 19.16 -61.68 17.44
C PHE A 27 19.48 -61.26 15.99
N ASP A 28 20.57 -61.78 15.44
CA ASP A 28 21.03 -61.44 14.08
C ASP A 28 20.71 -62.51 13.04
N GLY A 29 20.19 -63.66 13.47
CA GLY A 29 19.91 -64.80 12.61
C GLY A 29 20.61 -66.08 13.05
N TYR A 30 20.38 -67.13 12.26
CA TYR A 30 20.97 -68.45 12.44
C TYR A 30 21.96 -68.77 11.32
N TYR A 31 23.11 -69.32 11.70
CA TYR A 31 24.25 -69.58 10.83
C TYR A 31 24.71 -71.04 10.96
N ASP A 32 25.31 -71.63 9.93
CA ASP A 32 25.75 -73.04 9.97
C ASP A 32 27.09 -73.29 10.67
N GLN A 33 27.73 -72.24 11.20
CA GLN A 33 28.95 -72.32 11.97
C GLN A 33 28.90 -71.38 13.18
N VAL A 34 29.66 -71.73 14.23
CA VAL A 34 29.73 -70.97 15.48
C VAL A 34 30.18 -69.53 15.25
N ASP A 35 31.12 -69.31 14.32
CA ASP A 35 31.73 -67.99 14.07
C ASP A 35 31.09 -67.20 12.90
N GLY A 36 29.89 -67.60 12.46
CA GLY A 36 29.10 -66.84 11.48
C GLY A 36 29.32 -67.25 10.03
N GLY A 37 29.15 -68.55 9.74
CA GLY A 37 29.18 -69.13 8.39
C GLY A 37 28.04 -68.65 7.45
N ALA A 38 27.41 -69.57 6.71
CA ALA A 38 26.27 -69.21 5.87
C ALA A 38 25.02 -68.93 6.72
N GLN A 39 24.34 -67.82 6.46
CA GLN A 39 23.10 -67.44 7.15
C GLN A 39 21.89 -68.16 6.56
N TYR A 40 21.13 -68.87 7.39
CA TYR A 40 19.91 -69.59 7.01
C TYR A 40 18.64 -68.85 7.43
N TYR A 41 18.67 -68.16 8.57
CA TYR A 41 17.59 -67.25 8.99
C TYR A 41 18.13 -65.84 9.21
N SER A 42 17.36 -64.84 8.79
CA SER A 42 17.60 -63.43 9.10
C SER A 42 17.32 -63.13 10.58
N SER A 43 17.62 -61.90 11.02
CA SER A 43 17.24 -61.39 12.34
C SER A 43 15.72 -61.39 12.60
N THR A 44 14.90 -61.51 11.54
CA THR A 44 13.43 -61.57 11.61
C THR A 44 12.89 -62.96 11.29
N MET A 45 13.74 -64.00 11.32
CA MET A 45 13.38 -65.40 11.01
C MET A 45 12.90 -65.62 9.57
N VAL A 46 13.29 -64.76 8.64
CA VAL A 46 13.07 -64.98 7.21
C VAL A 46 14.17 -65.87 6.66
N SER A 47 13.79 -66.87 5.83
CA SER A 47 14.74 -67.73 5.13
C SER A 47 15.73 -66.90 4.31
N SER A 48 16.99 -66.93 4.70
CA SER A 48 18.09 -66.23 3.99
C SER A 48 18.80 -67.15 2.99
N LYS A 49 18.64 -68.46 3.14
CA LYS A 49 19.21 -69.49 2.27
C LYS A 49 18.32 -70.73 2.29
N VAL A 50 18.25 -71.46 1.17
CA VAL A 50 17.58 -72.77 1.13
C VAL A 50 18.36 -73.82 1.92
N TRP A 51 17.69 -74.86 2.41
CA TRP A 51 18.34 -75.97 3.10
C TRP A 51 19.12 -76.84 2.11
N ASP A 52 20.45 -76.90 2.25
CA ASP A 52 21.37 -77.59 1.34
C ASP A 52 22.25 -78.63 2.05
N LYS A 53 21.93 -78.99 3.30
CA LYS A 53 22.66 -80.00 4.07
C LYS A 53 21.99 -81.36 3.91
N ASP A 54 22.79 -82.39 3.71
CA ASP A 54 22.34 -83.78 3.69
C ASP A 54 22.15 -84.28 5.14
N GLY A 55 20.89 -84.40 5.57
CA GLY A 55 20.51 -84.82 6.92
C GLY A 55 20.44 -83.69 7.96
N SER A 56 20.32 -84.07 9.24
CA SER A 56 20.18 -83.13 10.36
C SER A 56 21.47 -82.38 10.65
N SER A 57 21.37 -81.07 10.90
CA SER A 57 22.50 -80.24 11.30
C SER A 57 22.08 -79.17 12.30
N ASN A 58 23.05 -78.56 12.98
CA ASN A 58 22.84 -77.50 13.95
C ASN A 58 23.03 -76.13 13.28
N LEU A 59 22.13 -75.19 13.58
CA LEU A 59 22.35 -73.78 13.30
C LEU A 59 22.65 -73.03 14.60
N TYR A 60 23.56 -72.07 14.52
CA TYR A 60 24.06 -71.27 15.63
C TYR A 60 23.48 -69.87 15.55
N ALA A 61 22.83 -69.44 16.63
CA ALA A 61 22.29 -68.08 16.73
C ALA A 61 23.42 -67.06 16.88
N LYS A 62 23.45 -66.05 16.02
CA LYS A 62 24.35 -64.91 16.15
C LYS A 62 23.65 -63.79 16.93
N TRP A 63 24.40 -63.16 17.81
CA TRP A 63 23.90 -62.15 18.73
C TRP A 63 24.79 -60.92 18.71
N THR A 64 24.19 -59.74 18.59
CA THR A 64 24.88 -58.46 18.79
C THR A 64 24.43 -57.85 20.11
N PRO A 65 25.33 -57.35 20.98
CA PRO A 65 24.94 -56.65 22.20
C PRO A 65 23.98 -55.49 21.90
N ALA A 66 23.00 -55.33 22.78
CA ALA A 66 22.03 -54.25 22.75
C ALA A 66 22.22 -53.40 24.01
N TYR A 67 22.18 -52.09 23.86
CA TYR A 67 22.40 -51.13 24.94
C TYR A 67 21.23 -50.18 25.10
N THR A 68 21.16 -49.59 26.29
CA THR A 68 20.22 -48.52 26.63
C THR A 68 20.92 -47.17 26.57
N VAL A 69 20.27 -46.17 25.96
CA VAL A 69 20.68 -44.77 26.03
C VAL A 69 19.65 -44.01 26.84
N SER A 70 20.07 -43.45 27.97
CA SER A 70 19.23 -42.64 28.84
C SER A 70 19.59 -41.15 28.71
N PHE A 71 18.59 -40.29 28.83
CA PHE A 71 18.74 -38.84 28.71
C PHE A 71 18.42 -38.19 30.04
N ASN A 72 19.44 -37.70 30.73
CA ASN A 72 19.27 -36.91 31.93
C ASN A 72 19.10 -35.44 31.54
N SER A 73 17.87 -34.94 31.61
CA SER A 73 17.51 -33.56 31.23
C SER A 73 18.05 -32.48 32.17
N GLN A 74 18.72 -32.83 33.27
CA GLN A 74 19.35 -31.88 34.20
C GLN A 74 18.42 -30.72 34.62
N GLY A 75 17.18 -31.07 34.99
CA GLY A 75 16.15 -30.11 35.40
C GLY A 75 15.26 -29.56 34.28
N GLY A 76 15.46 -29.99 33.02
CA GLY A 76 14.50 -29.77 31.94
C GLY A 76 13.43 -30.86 31.85
N GLY A 77 12.54 -30.72 30.85
CA GLY A 77 11.52 -31.72 30.52
C GLY A 77 12.09 -33.12 30.28
N SER A 78 11.31 -34.15 30.62
CA SER A 78 11.74 -35.55 30.49
C SER A 78 11.91 -35.96 29.03
N VAL A 79 12.97 -36.72 28.75
CA VAL A 79 13.25 -37.31 27.43
C VAL A 79 13.30 -38.83 27.58
N SER A 80 12.54 -39.54 26.76
CA SER A 80 12.45 -41.01 26.80
C SER A 80 13.79 -41.67 26.46
N SER A 81 14.13 -42.76 27.14
CA SER A 81 15.30 -43.57 26.81
C SER A 81 15.12 -44.30 25.48
N LEU A 82 16.24 -44.63 24.85
CA LEU A 82 16.31 -45.57 23.74
C LEU A 82 16.70 -46.94 24.27
N GLU A 83 15.89 -47.95 24.02
CA GLU A 83 16.15 -49.33 24.40
C GLU A 83 16.52 -50.17 23.18
N GLY A 84 17.35 -51.19 23.38
CA GLY A 84 17.71 -52.14 22.31
C GLY A 84 18.60 -51.52 21.22
N VAL A 85 19.40 -50.51 21.55
CA VAL A 85 20.31 -49.88 20.59
C VAL A 85 21.45 -50.85 20.27
N ARG A 86 21.57 -51.23 19.00
CA ARG A 86 22.60 -52.15 18.50
C ARG A 86 24.00 -51.58 18.75
N GLN A 87 24.92 -52.39 19.28
CA GLN A 87 26.33 -52.03 19.43
C GLN A 87 26.93 -51.44 18.13
N GLY A 88 27.71 -50.37 18.27
CA GLY A 88 28.38 -49.70 17.16
C GLY A 88 27.45 -48.84 16.30
N SER A 89 26.15 -48.74 16.63
CA SER A 89 25.22 -47.86 15.92
C SER A 89 25.28 -46.43 16.46
N LYS A 90 25.03 -45.46 15.58
CA LYS A 90 24.73 -44.08 15.96
C LYS A 90 23.27 -43.98 16.40
N ILE A 91 22.94 -42.93 17.14
CA ILE A 91 21.57 -42.58 17.51
C ILE A 91 21.23 -41.22 16.92
N GLY A 92 19.95 -40.96 16.65
CA GLY A 92 19.49 -39.62 16.30
C GLY A 92 19.46 -38.72 17.54
N GLU A 93 19.68 -37.42 17.35
CA GLU A 93 19.47 -36.44 18.40
C GLU A 93 17.97 -36.38 18.77
N PRO A 94 17.61 -36.51 20.06
CA PRO A 94 16.22 -36.39 20.47
C PRO A 94 15.76 -34.93 20.35
N THR A 95 14.44 -34.72 20.29
CA THR A 95 13.88 -33.36 20.40
C THR A 95 14.41 -32.67 21.66
N ALA A 96 14.95 -31.46 21.49
CA ALA A 96 15.51 -30.68 22.59
C ALA A 96 14.46 -30.51 23.71
N PRO A 97 14.79 -30.86 24.96
CA PRO A 97 13.89 -30.60 26.08
C PRO A 97 13.75 -29.09 26.32
N THR A 98 12.77 -28.70 27.11
CA THR A 98 12.56 -27.30 27.53
C THR A 98 12.85 -27.13 29.01
N ARG A 99 13.33 -25.94 29.39
CA ARG A 99 13.55 -25.55 30.79
C ARG A 99 13.30 -24.05 30.94
N ASN A 100 12.39 -23.67 31.84
CA ASN A 100 12.00 -22.27 32.00
C ASN A 100 13.21 -21.39 32.41
N GLY A 101 13.45 -20.29 31.68
CA GLY A 101 14.59 -19.38 31.89
C GLY A 101 15.94 -19.85 31.32
N TYR A 102 15.97 -20.99 30.61
CA TYR A 102 17.20 -21.54 30.03
C TYR A 102 17.00 -21.99 28.58
N ALA A 103 18.08 -21.90 27.80
CA ALA A 103 18.18 -22.43 26.46
C ALA A 103 18.99 -23.73 26.49
N PHE A 104 18.52 -24.74 25.77
CA PHE A 104 19.19 -26.02 25.64
C PHE A 104 20.48 -25.84 24.84
N ASP A 105 21.62 -26.27 25.38
CA ASP A 105 22.98 -26.09 24.83
C ASP A 105 23.60 -27.39 24.29
N GLY A 106 22.83 -28.49 24.28
CA GLY A 106 23.23 -29.78 23.73
C GLY A 106 23.31 -30.90 24.77
N TRP A 107 23.63 -32.10 24.29
CA TRP A 107 23.83 -33.30 25.10
C TRP A 107 25.31 -33.57 25.33
N PHE A 108 25.66 -33.98 26.55
CA PHE A 108 27.04 -34.19 27.00
C PHE A 108 27.21 -35.57 27.61
N LYS A 109 28.45 -36.09 27.58
CA LYS A 109 28.81 -37.44 28.06
C LYS A 109 28.91 -37.51 29.58
N ASP A 110 28.99 -36.37 30.24
CA ASP A 110 29.22 -36.25 31.68
C ASP A 110 28.26 -35.24 32.31
N SER A 111 27.98 -35.42 33.61
CA SER A 111 27.05 -34.55 34.35
C SER A 111 27.57 -33.13 34.55
N SER A 112 28.89 -32.90 34.45
CA SER A 112 29.50 -31.56 34.44
C SER A 112 29.42 -30.86 33.08
N CYS A 113 28.87 -31.52 32.06
CA CYS A 113 28.68 -31.00 30.71
C CYS A 113 29.95 -30.44 30.07
N VAL A 114 31.05 -31.20 30.16
CA VAL A 114 32.36 -30.80 29.61
C VAL A 114 32.57 -31.36 28.21
N VAL A 115 32.23 -32.63 27.98
CA VAL A 115 32.44 -33.31 26.70
C VAL A 115 31.09 -33.46 25.98
N ALA A 116 30.91 -32.73 24.89
CA ALA A 116 29.71 -32.84 24.06
C ALA A 116 29.60 -34.24 23.42
N TRP A 117 28.38 -34.73 23.27
CA TRP A 117 28.09 -35.90 22.46
C TRP A 117 27.84 -35.44 21.01
N ASP A 118 28.58 -36.02 20.08
CA ASP A 118 28.41 -35.76 18.65
C ASP A 118 27.58 -36.89 18.03
N PHE A 119 26.32 -36.59 17.69
CA PHE A 119 25.39 -37.56 17.13
C PHE A 119 25.79 -38.06 15.73
N ASP A 120 26.61 -37.30 15.01
CA ASP A 120 27.07 -37.65 13.66
C ASP A 120 28.36 -38.48 13.67
N VAL A 121 29.06 -38.57 14.81
CA VAL A 121 30.34 -39.28 14.91
C VAL A 121 30.28 -40.46 15.87
N GLU A 122 29.67 -40.27 17.04
CA GLU A 122 29.76 -41.20 18.15
C GLU A 122 28.81 -42.41 18.01
N THR A 123 29.25 -43.55 18.53
CA THR A 123 28.49 -44.82 18.46
C THR A 123 28.29 -45.41 19.84
N ILE A 124 27.20 -46.15 20.01
CA ILE A 124 26.84 -46.77 21.28
C ILE A 124 27.55 -48.11 21.44
N ASN A 125 28.47 -48.18 22.41
CA ASN A 125 29.26 -49.38 22.70
C ASN A 125 29.07 -49.91 24.14
N SER A 126 28.26 -49.22 24.93
CA SER A 126 27.82 -49.60 26.27
C SER A 126 26.53 -48.85 26.61
N ASN A 127 25.88 -49.21 27.72
CA ASN A 127 24.83 -48.37 28.28
C ASN A 127 25.38 -46.96 28.50
N THR A 128 24.66 -45.96 28.01
CA THR A 128 25.13 -44.57 27.95
C THR A 128 24.08 -43.65 28.58
N THR A 129 24.53 -42.68 29.38
CA THR A 129 23.68 -41.58 29.86
C THR A 129 24.20 -40.29 29.27
N LEU A 130 23.33 -39.57 28.57
CA LEU A 130 23.62 -38.23 28.04
C LEU A 130 22.97 -37.18 28.93
N TYR A 131 23.69 -36.09 29.19
CA TYR A 131 23.29 -35.03 30.11
C TYR A 131 23.04 -33.73 29.36
N ALA A 132 21.86 -33.13 29.58
CA ALA A 132 21.50 -31.86 28.95
C ALA A 132 22.29 -30.71 29.57
N LYS A 133 22.90 -29.86 28.74
CA LYS A 133 23.49 -28.60 29.17
C LYS A 133 22.51 -27.45 28.95
N TRP A 134 22.51 -26.51 29.89
CA TRP A 134 21.60 -25.37 29.89
C TRP A 134 22.41 -24.08 30.04
N VAL A 135 22.10 -23.09 29.21
CA VAL A 135 22.63 -21.73 29.32
C VAL A 135 21.45 -20.81 29.66
N VAL A 136 21.69 -19.75 30.44
CA VAL A 136 20.64 -18.77 30.74
C VAL A 136 20.07 -18.23 29.43
N ALA A 137 18.74 -18.14 29.35
CA ALA A 137 18.05 -17.60 28.20
C ALA A 137 17.49 -16.22 28.49
N TYR A 138 17.56 -15.36 27.48
CA TYR A 138 16.98 -14.03 27.50
C TYR A 138 16.00 -13.81 26.35
N THR A 139 15.19 -12.77 26.52
CA THR A 139 14.25 -12.30 25.50
C THR A 139 14.77 -11.01 24.87
N VAL A 140 14.57 -10.85 23.57
CA VAL A 140 14.80 -9.59 22.86
C VAL A 140 13.46 -9.07 22.35
N GLU A 141 13.06 -7.92 22.88
CA GLU A 141 11.84 -7.22 22.48
C GLU A 141 12.16 -6.12 21.48
N PHE A 142 11.27 -5.92 20.51
CA PHE A 142 11.41 -4.90 19.48
C PHE A 142 10.28 -3.89 19.60
N ASP A 143 10.63 -2.66 19.97
CA ASP A 143 9.72 -1.52 20.01
C ASP A 143 9.83 -0.72 18.72
N SER A 144 8.91 -0.98 17.80
CA SER A 144 8.90 -0.35 16.47
C SER A 144 8.58 1.15 16.49
N GLN A 145 8.26 1.74 17.64
CA GLN A 145 7.93 3.16 17.79
C GLN A 145 6.83 3.61 16.80
N GLY A 146 5.76 2.82 16.71
CA GLY A 146 4.62 3.05 15.81
C GLY A 146 4.83 2.59 14.38
N GLY A 147 5.91 1.87 14.07
CA GLY A 147 6.05 1.10 12.85
C GLY A 147 5.35 -0.27 12.93
N SER A 148 5.45 -1.06 11.86
CA SER A 148 4.93 -2.43 11.82
C SER A 148 5.48 -3.30 12.96
N ASN A 149 4.64 -4.20 13.48
CA ASN A 149 5.00 -5.06 14.61
C ASN A 149 6.12 -6.06 14.25
N ILE A 150 7.04 -6.27 15.19
CA ILE A 150 8.11 -7.27 15.10
C ILE A 150 7.98 -8.18 16.31
N ALA A 151 7.90 -9.49 16.08
CA ALA A 151 7.79 -10.46 17.16
C ALA A 151 9.06 -10.47 18.02
N ALA A 152 8.90 -10.65 19.34
CA ALA A 152 10.02 -10.84 20.24
C ALA A 152 10.75 -12.15 19.94
N LEU A 153 12.05 -12.17 20.22
CA LEU A 153 12.85 -13.39 20.19
C LEU A 153 12.96 -13.93 21.61
N GLU A 154 12.62 -15.21 21.79
CA GLU A 154 12.67 -15.89 23.08
C GLU A 154 13.71 -17.02 23.06
N GLY A 155 14.19 -17.43 24.23
CA GLY A 155 15.12 -18.57 24.34
C GLY A 155 16.53 -18.27 23.82
N ILE A 156 16.95 -17.00 23.77
CA ILE A 156 18.28 -16.63 23.27
C ILE A 156 19.32 -16.94 24.33
N ARG A 157 20.29 -17.82 24.00
CA ARG A 157 21.41 -18.15 24.88
C ARG A 157 22.21 -16.89 25.22
N GLN A 158 22.53 -16.70 26.49
CA GLN A 158 23.47 -15.66 26.93
C GLN A 158 24.75 -15.68 26.11
N GLY A 159 25.23 -14.51 25.69
CA GLY A 159 26.43 -14.35 24.87
C GLY A 159 26.25 -14.67 23.39
N SER A 160 25.04 -15.01 22.94
CA SER A 160 24.77 -15.24 21.52
C SER A 160 24.41 -13.95 20.78
N LYS A 161 24.79 -13.89 19.51
CA LYS A 161 24.29 -12.88 18.57
C LYS A 161 22.88 -13.26 18.10
N ILE A 162 22.12 -12.26 17.67
CA ILE A 162 20.83 -12.45 17.02
C ILE A 162 20.92 -12.01 15.55
N THR A 163 20.08 -12.59 14.71
CA THR A 163 19.93 -12.13 13.32
C THR A 163 19.02 -10.90 13.30
N ALA A 164 19.35 -9.93 12.45
CA ALA A 164 18.50 -8.76 12.24
C ALA A 164 17.09 -9.19 11.77
N PRO A 165 16.00 -8.71 12.39
CA PRO A 165 14.67 -8.94 11.87
C PRO A 165 14.48 -8.17 10.56
N THR A 166 13.44 -8.53 9.80
CA THR A 166 12.99 -7.69 8.67
C THR A 166 12.72 -6.28 9.17
N ALA A 167 13.27 -5.28 8.49
CA ALA A 167 13.10 -3.88 8.87
C ALA A 167 11.59 -3.54 8.96
N PRO A 168 11.13 -2.91 10.06
CA PRO A 168 9.74 -2.50 10.16
C PRO A 168 9.45 -1.38 9.15
N THR A 169 8.16 -1.14 8.88
CA THR A 169 7.70 -0.03 8.03
C THR A 169 6.89 0.99 8.83
N LYS A 170 7.02 2.28 8.51
CA LYS A 170 6.25 3.37 9.11
C LYS A 170 5.98 4.45 8.08
N ASN A 171 4.71 4.72 7.80
CA ASN A 171 4.30 5.68 6.76
C ASN A 171 4.92 7.07 6.99
N GLY A 172 5.59 7.60 5.97
CA GLY A 172 6.27 8.89 6.03
C GLY A 172 7.64 8.89 6.71
N TYR A 173 8.18 7.71 7.06
CA TYR A 173 9.49 7.59 7.70
C TYR A 173 10.36 6.50 7.03
N VAL A 174 11.67 6.67 7.15
CA VAL A 174 12.72 5.73 6.74
C VAL A 174 13.31 5.10 8.00
N PHE A 175 13.36 3.77 8.05
CA PHE A 175 13.97 3.04 9.17
C PHE A 175 15.48 3.26 9.21
N GLN A 176 16.02 3.68 10.36
CA GLN A 176 17.43 4.03 10.54
C GLN A 176 18.20 3.05 11.42
N GLY A 177 17.56 1.99 11.91
CA GLY A 177 18.20 0.97 12.76
C GLY A 177 17.52 0.78 14.12
N TRP A 178 18.05 -0.19 14.85
CA TRP A 178 17.62 -0.56 16.20
C TRP A 178 18.62 -0.04 17.23
N TYR A 179 18.13 0.54 18.32
CA TYR A 179 18.94 1.17 19.35
C TYR A 179 18.63 0.58 20.73
N LYS A 180 19.65 0.55 21.61
CA LYS A 180 19.57 0.03 22.98
C LYS A 180 18.90 1.02 23.94
N ASP A 181 18.77 2.27 23.53
CA ASP A 181 18.23 3.38 24.32
C ASP A 181 17.24 4.22 23.50
N SER A 182 16.36 4.93 24.22
CA SER A 182 15.36 5.83 23.64
C SER A 182 15.94 7.14 23.09
N ASP A 183 17.16 7.50 23.49
CA ASP A 183 17.84 8.73 23.03
C ASP A 183 18.62 8.48 21.71
N TYR A 184 18.59 7.25 21.20
CA TYR A 184 19.20 6.82 19.95
C TYR A 184 20.71 7.06 19.87
N THR A 185 21.42 6.83 20.99
CA THR A 185 22.87 7.03 21.10
C THR A 185 23.68 5.74 20.99
N ASN A 186 23.08 4.59 21.31
CA ASN A 186 23.73 3.28 21.26
C ASN A 186 22.98 2.39 20.27
N GLU A 187 23.48 2.33 19.04
CA GLU A 187 22.94 1.41 18.03
C GLU A 187 23.23 -0.05 18.44
N TRP A 188 22.30 -0.95 18.11
CA TRP A 188 22.52 -2.39 18.19
C TRP A 188 23.14 -2.90 16.89
N ASP A 189 24.39 -3.35 16.98
CA ASP A 189 25.12 -3.93 15.85
C ASP A 189 24.94 -5.45 15.86
N PHE A 190 24.10 -5.97 14.96
CA PHE A 190 23.83 -7.41 14.81
C PHE A 190 25.09 -8.23 14.46
N GLY A 191 26.15 -7.60 13.95
CA GLY A 191 27.43 -8.23 13.65
C GLY A 191 28.38 -8.31 14.84
N VAL A 192 28.16 -7.54 15.92
CA VAL A 192 29.08 -7.43 17.05
C VAL A 192 28.41 -7.76 18.38
N ASP A 193 27.23 -7.21 18.63
CA ASP A 193 26.56 -7.28 19.92
C ASP A 193 26.01 -8.67 20.23
N THR A 194 26.08 -9.03 21.52
CA THR A 194 25.58 -10.27 22.08
C THR A 194 24.51 -10.00 23.12
N VAL A 195 23.58 -10.94 23.28
CA VAL A 195 22.50 -10.86 24.26
C VAL A 195 23.03 -11.32 25.62
N GLU A 196 23.30 -10.35 26.50
CA GLU A 196 23.78 -10.63 27.87
C GLU A 196 22.68 -10.57 28.94
N THR A 197 21.56 -9.94 28.62
CA THR A 197 20.37 -9.80 29.46
C THR A 197 19.12 -9.76 28.59
N THR A 198 17.93 -9.68 29.18
CA THR A 198 16.74 -9.27 28.42
C THR A 198 16.97 -7.86 27.87
N VAL A 199 16.78 -7.67 26.56
CA VAL A 199 17.04 -6.41 25.85
C VAL A 199 15.75 -5.92 25.20
N LYS A 200 15.51 -4.61 25.27
CA LYS A 200 14.49 -3.94 24.48
C LYS A 200 15.17 -3.05 23.46
N LEU A 201 14.98 -3.36 22.18
CA LEU A 201 15.51 -2.59 21.06
C LEU A 201 14.45 -1.63 20.54
N VAL A 202 14.83 -0.37 20.35
CA VAL A 202 13.93 0.72 19.95
C VAL A 202 14.26 1.15 18.53
N ALA A 203 13.24 1.23 17.66
CA ALA A 203 13.43 1.66 16.28
C ALA A 203 13.68 3.17 16.18
N LYS A 204 14.72 3.56 15.43
CA LYS A 204 14.96 4.94 15.03
C LYS A 204 14.38 5.20 13.64
N TRP A 205 13.73 6.35 13.49
CA TRP A 205 13.08 6.76 12.26
C TRP A 205 13.60 8.12 11.79
N GLY A 206 13.98 8.20 10.51
CA GLY A 206 14.22 9.47 9.82
C GLY A 206 12.97 9.87 9.02
N VAL A 207 12.65 11.15 8.92
CA VAL A 207 11.49 11.58 8.13
C VAL A 207 11.77 11.37 6.64
N ALA A 208 10.82 10.80 5.92
CA ALA A 208 10.92 10.65 4.47
C ALA A 208 10.71 12.03 3.81
N ILE A 209 11.67 12.44 2.99
CA ILE A 209 11.62 13.66 2.19
C ILE A 209 11.52 13.35 0.71
N TYR A 210 10.74 14.14 -0.01
CA TYR A 210 10.47 13.96 -1.44
C TYR A 210 10.84 15.19 -2.26
N THR A 211 10.91 14.99 -3.57
CA THR A 211 11.13 16.04 -4.56
C THR A 211 10.02 16.00 -5.62
N VAL A 212 9.41 17.16 -5.89
CA VAL A 212 8.50 17.34 -7.02
C VAL A 212 9.23 18.15 -8.09
N SER A 213 9.43 17.53 -9.24
CA SER A 213 10.03 18.17 -10.41
C SER A 213 8.97 18.51 -11.44
N PHE A 214 9.28 19.46 -12.31
CA PHE A 214 8.35 20.01 -13.27
C PHE A 214 8.90 19.87 -14.69
N ASN A 215 8.17 19.17 -15.54
CA ASN A 215 8.44 19.10 -16.97
C ASN A 215 7.49 20.06 -17.68
N SER A 216 8.02 21.21 -18.09
CA SER A 216 7.27 22.29 -18.72
C SER A 216 6.78 21.97 -20.14
N GLN A 217 7.13 20.82 -20.72
CA GLN A 217 6.68 20.39 -22.06
C GLN A 217 6.89 21.48 -23.14
N GLY A 218 8.10 22.05 -23.15
CA GLY A 218 8.51 23.10 -24.09
C GLY A 218 8.18 24.53 -23.64
N GLY A 219 7.62 24.73 -22.44
CA GLY A 219 7.54 26.04 -21.81
C GLY A 219 8.81 26.42 -21.03
N THR A 220 8.80 27.58 -20.37
CA THR A 220 9.88 28.05 -19.50
C THR A 220 10.18 27.07 -18.36
N GLU A 221 11.43 27.05 -17.90
CA GLU A 221 11.87 26.16 -16.82
C GLU A 221 11.16 26.48 -15.49
N VAL A 222 10.88 25.44 -14.71
CA VAL A 222 10.26 25.54 -13.38
C VAL A 222 11.12 24.76 -12.41
N THR A 223 11.65 25.45 -11.39
CA THR A 223 12.56 24.86 -10.41
C THR A 223 11.87 23.77 -9.60
N PRO A 224 12.50 22.59 -9.39
CA PRO A 224 11.96 21.55 -8.52
C PRO A 224 11.80 22.03 -7.07
N ILE A 225 10.79 21.50 -6.38
CA ILE A 225 10.59 21.69 -4.95
C ILE A 225 11.16 20.45 -4.23
N THR A 226 12.14 20.65 -3.36
CA THR A 226 12.85 19.59 -2.63
C THR A 226 12.53 19.62 -1.13
N ASN A 227 12.98 18.60 -0.39
CA ASN A 227 12.80 18.49 1.07
C ASN A 227 11.32 18.52 1.51
N ILE A 228 10.44 17.98 0.67
CA ILE A 228 9.00 17.96 0.94
C ILE A 228 8.71 16.82 1.93
N LEU A 229 8.07 17.13 3.05
CA LEU A 229 7.67 16.12 4.02
C LEU A 229 6.51 15.28 3.47
N TYR A 230 6.51 13.98 3.80
CA TYR A 230 5.40 13.08 3.46
C TYR A 230 4.04 13.64 3.88
N GLY A 231 3.06 13.53 2.98
CA GLY A 231 1.67 13.91 3.26
C GLY A 231 1.45 15.42 3.33
N THR A 232 2.42 16.23 2.90
CA THR A 232 2.25 17.68 2.83
C THR A 232 1.85 18.12 1.43
N LYS A 233 1.10 19.23 1.38
CA LYS A 233 0.80 19.95 0.14
C LYS A 233 1.95 20.90 -0.17
N ILE A 234 2.16 21.19 -1.45
CA ILE A 234 3.15 22.18 -1.90
C ILE A 234 2.43 23.38 -2.51
N SER A 235 3.07 24.55 -2.45
CA SER A 235 2.57 25.74 -3.16
C SER A 235 2.71 25.55 -4.67
N GLU A 236 1.72 26.02 -5.42
CA GLU A 236 1.79 26.05 -6.88
C GLU A 236 2.95 26.96 -7.32
N PRO A 237 3.86 26.50 -8.20
CA PRO A 237 4.90 27.36 -8.74
C PRO A 237 4.29 28.40 -9.68
N VAL A 238 5.06 29.45 -10.00
CA VAL A 238 4.67 30.38 -11.07
C VAL A 238 4.44 29.59 -12.36
N SER A 239 3.29 29.79 -12.99
CA SER A 239 2.94 29.12 -14.25
C SER A 239 4.01 29.36 -15.30
N PRO A 240 4.51 28.30 -15.97
CA PRO A 240 5.44 28.47 -17.07
C PRO A 240 4.75 29.17 -18.25
N THR A 241 5.52 29.75 -19.16
CA THR A 241 5.01 30.33 -20.41
C THR A 241 5.53 29.55 -21.62
N ARG A 242 4.74 29.50 -22.69
CA ARG A 242 5.13 28.89 -23.97
C ARG A 242 4.52 29.69 -25.13
N ASP A 243 5.36 30.09 -26.07
CA ASP A 243 4.92 30.94 -27.19
C ASP A 243 3.74 30.33 -27.94
N ARG A 244 2.67 31.12 -28.17
CA ARG A 244 1.41 30.72 -28.85
C ARG A 244 0.58 29.64 -28.15
N PHE A 245 0.85 29.34 -26.89
CA PHE A 245 0.06 28.39 -26.13
C PHE A 245 -0.31 28.95 -24.76
N VAL A 246 -1.41 28.45 -24.22
CA VAL A 246 -1.86 28.81 -22.88
C VAL A 246 -1.72 27.63 -21.92
N PHE A 247 -1.27 27.94 -20.70
CA PHE A 247 -0.96 26.94 -19.68
C PHE A 247 -2.23 26.31 -19.14
N GLY A 248 -2.39 25.02 -19.39
CA GLY A 248 -3.55 24.23 -19.00
C GLY A 248 -3.43 23.58 -17.63
N GLY A 249 -2.32 23.74 -16.91
CA GLY A 249 -2.05 23.16 -15.59
C GLY A 249 -1.13 21.93 -15.59
N TRP A 250 -0.88 21.42 -14.38
CA TRP A 250 0.07 20.34 -14.10
C TRP A 250 -0.63 18.97 -14.00
N TYR A 251 0.00 17.94 -14.57
CA TYR A 251 -0.50 16.56 -14.59
C TYR A 251 0.55 15.58 -14.08
N ARG A 252 0.13 14.50 -13.43
CA ARG A 252 1.02 13.46 -12.88
C ARG A 252 1.60 12.55 -13.96
N ASP A 253 1.05 12.62 -15.17
CA ASP A 253 1.41 11.79 -16.30
C ASP A 253 1.53 12.61 -17.58
N SER A 254 2.38 12.15 -18.50
CA SER A 254 2.59 12.79 -19.80
C SER A 254 1.44 12.57 -20.80
N SER A 255 0.45 11.72 -20.48
CA SER A 255 -0.79 11.60 -21.25
C SER A 255 -1.89 12.58 -20.80
N TYR A 256 -1.60 13.43 -19.80
CA TYR A 256 -2.48 14.48 -19.30
C TYR A 256 -3.85 14.00 -18.82
N VAL A 257 -3.89 12.83 -18.16
CA VAL A 257 -5.12 12.23 -17.63
C VAL A 257 -5.32 12.60 -16.17
N GLN A 258 -4.28 12.51 -15.35
CA GLN A 258 -4.33 12.71 -13.92
C GLN A 258 -3.84 14.11 -13.57
N ARG A 259 -4.77 15.06 -13.45
CA ARG A 259 -4.45 16.42 -13.02
C ARG A 259 -3.92 16.42 -11.58
N TYR A 260 -2.93 17.27 -11.32
CA TYR A 260 -2.44 17.56 -9.97
C TYR A 260 -3.07 18.86 -9.46
N TYR A 261 -3.66 18.84 -8.27
CA TYR A 261 -4.30 20.01 -7.65
C TYR A 261 -3.56 20.42 -6.38
N PHE A 262 -2.82 21.53 -6.40
CA PHE A 262 -2.00 22.00 -5.28
C PHE A 262 -2.80 22.29 -3.99
N THR A 263 -4.10 22.53 -4.10
CA THR A 263 -4.99 22.81 -2.96
C THR A 263 -5.48 21.56 -2.25
N THR A 264 -5.54 20.41 -2.94
CA THR A 264 -6.11 19.16 -2.39
C THR A 264 -5.08 18.03 -2.30
N ASP A 265 -4.12 17.99 -3.21
CA ASP A 265 -3.20 16.87 -3.37
C ASP A 265 -2.00 16.96 -2.44
N GLU A 266 -1.64 15.82 -1.85
CA GLU A 266 -0.46 15.68 -1.00
C GLU A 266 0.68 14.97 -1.74
N VAL A 267 1.91 15.25 -1.31
CA VAL A 267 3.12 14.59 -1.80
C VAL A 267 3.43 13.39 -0.92
N THR A 268 3.25 12.20 -1.49
CA THR A 268 3.52 10.91 -0.81
C THR A 268 4.74 10.18 -1.39
N SER A 269 5.25 10.63 -2.53
CA SER A 269 6.47 10.15 -3.19
C SER A 269 7.06 11.24 -4.07
N SER A 270 8.33 11.10 -4.46
CA SER A 270 8.92 11.95 -5.49
C SER A 270 8.23 11.73 -6.84
N MET A 271 7.91 12.81 -7.54
CA MET A 271 7.17 12.74 -8.81
C MET A 271 7.60 13.85 -9.77
N ILE A 272 7.24 13.67 -11.04
CA ILE A 272 7.37 14.69 -12.09
C ILE A 272 5.97 15.12 -12.50
N LEU A 273 5.71 16.42 -12.48
CA LEU A 273 4.49 17.01 -13.01
C LEU A 273 4.72 17.54 -14.42
N TYR A 274 3.78 17.30 -15.32
CA TYR A 274 3.84 17.62 -16.74
C TYR A 274 2.87 18.75 -17.08
N ALA A 275 3.38 19.81 -17.70
CA ALA A 275 2.56 20.93 -18.16
C ALA A 275 1.70 20.53 -19.35
N LYS A 276 0.39 20.75 -19.26
CA LYS A 276 -0.51 20.67 -20.41
C LYS A 276 -0.66 22.04 -21.05
N TRP A 277 -0.77 22.08 -22.37
CA TRP A 277 -0.87 23.31 -23.15
C TRP A 277 -2.07 23.26 -24.09
N PHE A 278 -2.77 24.38 -24.22
CA PHE A 278 -3.87 24.57 -25.17
C PHE A 278 -3.51 25.66 -26.18
N LEU A 279 -4.10 25.58 -27.37
CA LEU A 279 -4.14 26.75 -28.25
C LEU A 279 -5.04 27.81 -27.60
N PRO A 280 -4.72 29.10 -27.73
CA PRO A 280 -5.60 30.16 -27.28
C PRO A 280 -6.93 30.13 -28.03
N HIS A 281 -8.00 30.59 -27.38
CA HIS A 281 -9.31 30.77 -27.99
C HIS A 281 -9.57 32.22 -28.37
N THR A 282 -10.49 32.42 -29.29
CA THR A 282 -11.02 33.71 -29.74
C THR A 282 -12.52 33.77 -29.52
N VAL A 283 -12.99 34.88 -28.92
CA VAL A 283 -14.42 35.19 -28.81
C VAL A 283 -14.71 36.38 -29.70
N SER A 284 -15.57 36.15 -30.70
CA SER A 284 -16.04 37.19 -31.59
C SER A 284 -17.41 37.71 -31.19
N PHE A 285 -17.71 38.96 -31.54
CA PHE A 285 -18.95 39.63 -31.17
C PHE A 285 -19.75 40.04 -32.41
N ASP A 286 -20.84 39.32 -32.67
CA ASP A 286 -21.81 39.71 -33.70
C ASP A 286 -22.81 40.69 -33.10
N SER A 287 -22.59 41.98 -33.35
CA SER A 287 -23.44 43.06 -32.85
C SER A 287 -24.84 43.10 -33.47
N GLN A 288 -25.17 42.22 -34.44
CA GLN A 288 -26.50 42.10 -35.06
C GLN A 288 -27.02 43.45 -35.58
N GLY A 289 -26.12 44.21 -36.23
CA GLY A 289 -26.39 45.54 -36.80
C GLY A 289 -26.25 46.70 -35.82
N GLY A 290 -25.64 46.49 -34.64
CA GLY A 290 -25.15 47.57 -33.77
C GLY A 290 -23.72 48.01 -34.12
N SER A 291 -23.15 48.90 -33.31
CA SER A 291 -21.74 49.28 -33.42
C SER A 291 -20.79 48.08 -33.27
N ILE A 292 -19.60 48.19 -33.87
CA ILE A 292 -18.56 47.14 -33.81
C ILE A 292 -18.09 46.94 -32.37
N VAL A 293 -17.85 45.69 -32.00
CA VAL A 293 -17.18 45.27 -30.78
C VAL A 293 -16.01 44.38 -31.19
N GLU A 294 -14.81 44.72 -30.73
CA GLU A 294 -13.59 44.00 -31.08
C GLU A 294 -13.58 42.60 -30.44
N ASP A 295 -13.03 41.63 -31.17
CA ASP A 295 -12.85 40.27 -30.70
C ASP A 295 -11.86 40.23 -29.52
N ILE A 296 -12.11 39.33 -28.57
CA ILE A 296 -11.15 39.00 -27.52
C ILE A 296 -10.36 37.78 -27.98
N THR A 297 -9.04 37.91 -28.08
CA THR A 297 -8.12 36.87 -28.55
C THR A 297 -7.18 36.43 -27.42
N ASP A 298 -6.37 35.40 -27.66
CA ASP A 298 -5.38 34.87 -26.70
C ASP A 298 -6.00 34.38 -25.37
N ILE A 299 -7.24 33.90 -25.41
CA ILE A 299 -7.98 33.49 -24.22
C ILE A 299 -7.54 32.10 -23.76
N THR A 300 -7.27 31.96 -22.47
CA THR A 300 -7.01 30.65 -21.85
C THR A 300 -8.25 29.76 -21.89
N HIS A 301 -8.04 28.49 -22.23
CA HIS A 301 -9.10 27.49 -22.07
C HIS A 301 -9.53 27.37 -20.60
N GLY A 302 -10.80 27.66 -20.34
CA GLY A 302 -11.42 27.64 -19.02
C GLY A 302 -11.49 28.99 -18.31
N ASP A 303 -10.97 30.08 -18.90
CA ASP A 303 -11.05 31.41 -18.31
C ASP A 303 -12.39 32.11 -18.61
N LEU A 304 -12.76 33.04 -17.72
CA LEU A 304 -13.79 34.05 -17.97
C LEU A 304 -13.22 35.13 -18.90
N ILE A 305 -14.11 35.82 -19.62
CA ILE A 305 -13.76 37.03 -20.39
C ILE A 305 -14.38 38.27 -19.74
N PRO A 306 -13.75 39.44 -19.81
CA PRO A 306 -14.38 40.68 -19.35
C PRO A 306 -15.58 41.04 -20.22
N GLU A 307 -16.62 41.62 -19.62
CA GLU A 307 -17.76 42.16 -20.37
C GLU A 307 -17.30 43.34 -21.25
N PRO A 308 -17.54 43.30 -22.58
CA PRO A 308 -17.18 44.40 -23.46
C PRO A 308 -18.15 45.58 -23.29
N LEU A 309 -17.76 46.76 -23.77
CA LEU A 309 -18.68 47.89 -23.84
C LEU A 309 -19.90 47.54 -24.68
N ALA A 310 -21.09 47.84 -24.14
CA ALA A 310 -22.35 47.56 -24.82
C ALA A 310 -22.39 48.25 -26.21
N PRO A 311 -22.69 47.51 -27.29
CA PRO A 311 -22.85 48.12 -28.59
C PRO A 311 -24.06 49.06 -28.61
N VAL A 312 -24.12 49.96 -29.59
CA VAL A 312 -25.24 50.89 -29.78
C VAL A 312 -25.94 50.62 -31.11
N LYS A 313 -27.28 50.64 -31.10
CA LYS A 313 -28.13 50.50 -32.29
C LYS A 313 -29.31 51.48 -32.22
N SER A 314 -29.39 52.40 -33.18
CA SER A 314 -30.42 53.45 -33.20
C SER A 314 -31.84 52.88 -33.17
N GLY A 315 -32.67 53.32 -32.22
CA GLY A 315 -34.04 52.84 -32.04
C GLY A 315 -34.18 51.52 -31.29
N TYR A 316 -33.09 51.03 -30.67
CA TYR A 316 -33.08 49.79 -29.89
C TYR A 316 -32.31 49.95 -28.58
N ALA A 317 -32.72 49.22 -27.55
CA ALA A 317 -31.95 49.00 -26.33
C ALA A 317 -31.22 47.66 -26.40
N PHE A 318 -29.98 47.62 -25.92
CA PHE A 318 -29.17 46.40 -25.82
C PHE A 318 -29.67 45.55 -24.62
N ASP A 319 -30.00 44.27 -24.87
CA ASP A 319 -30.52 43.33 -23.87
C ASP A 319 -29.47 42.33 -23.38
N GLY A 320 -28.29 42.30 -24.01
CA GLY A 320 -27.17 41.44 -23.63
C GLY A 320 -26.62 40.59 -24.79
N TRP A 321 -25.54 39.87 -24.48
CA TRP A 321 -24.88 38.92 -25.38
C TRP A 321 -25.43 37.51 -25.18
N HIS A 322 -25.66 36.79 -26.26
CA HIS A 322 -26.20 35.43 -26.24
C HIS A 322 -25.29 34.43 -26.95
N LYS A 323 -25.30 33.17 -26.49
CA LYS A 323 -24.48 32.07 -27.03
C LYS A 323 -24.88 31.69 -28.45
N GLN A 324 -26.13 31.95 -28.85
CA GLN A 324 -26.63 31.71 -30.19
C GLN A 324 -27.53 32.85 -30.68
N SER A 325 -27.70 32.97 -31.99
CA SER A 325 -28.54 33.97 -32.67
C SER A 325 -30.05 33.78 -32.47
N ASN A 326 -30.50 32.69 -31.82
CA ASN A 326 -31.88 32.51 -31.40
C ASN A 326 -32.19 33.17 -30.04
N TYR A 327 -31.16 33.71 -29.37
CA TYR A 327 -31.26 34.47 -28.12
C TYR A 327 -31.88 33.73 -26.93
N VAL A 328 -31.74 32.41 -26.89
CA VAL A 328 -32.28 31.57 -25.80
C VAL A 328 -31.35 31.60 -24.59
N GLU A 329 -30.05 31.40 -24.79
CA GLU A 329 -29.06 31.34 -23.72
C GLU A 329 -28.24 32.63 -23.70
N GLN A 330 -28.42 33.42 -22.64
CA GLN A 330 -27.61 34.60 -22.39
C GLN A 330 -26.22 34.17 -21.88
N TRP A 331 -25.18 34.88 -22.31
CA TRP A 331 -23.83 34.72 -21.78
C TRP A 331 -23.72 35.42 -20.42
N ASP A 332 -23.16 34.72 -19.44
CA ASP A 332 -22.87 35.25 -18.11
C ASP A 332 -21.36 35.49 -17.95
N PHE A 333 -20.94 36.76 -17.95
CA PHE A 333 -19.53 37.12 -17.86
C PHE A 333 -18.87 36.78 -16.52
N ASP A 334 -19.66 36.53 -15.47
CA ASP A 334 -19.15 36.17 -14.14
C ASP A 334 -19.09 34.64 -13.92
N ALA A 335 -19.69 33.83 -14.81
CA ALA A 335 -19.83 32.38 -14.61
C ALA A 335 -19.45 31.52 -15.82
N ASP A 336 -19.67 32.00 -17.05
CA ASP A 336 -19.40 31.23 -18.26
C ASP A 336 -17.93 31.32 -18.67
N VAL A 337 -17.31 30.16 -18.91
CA VAL A 337 -15.89 30.03 -19.27
C VAL A 337 -15.69 29.67 -20.74
N ILE A 338 -14.59 30.12 -21.32
CA ILE A 338 -14.25 29.87 -22.72
C ILE A 338 -13.57 28.51 -22.88
N THR A 339 -14.23 27.59 -23.59
CA THR A 339 -13.68 26.24 -23.82
C THR A 339 -13.34 25.96 -25.30
N SER A 340 -13.82 26.81 -26.20
CA SER A 340 -13.52 26.81 -27.63
C SER A 340 -13.70 28.22 -28.19
N ASP A 341 -13.19 28.46 -29.39
CA ASP A 341 -13.59 29.63 -30.18
C ASP A 341 -15.11 29.72 -30.28
N MET A 342 -15.67 30.92 -30.15
CA MET A 342 -17.11 31.13 -30.24
C MET A 342 -17.48 32.54 -30.69
N THR A 343 -18.75 32.72 -31.04
CA THR A 343 -19.33 34.02 -31.36
C THR A 343 -20.50 34.29 -30.42
N LEU A 344 -20.51 35.46 -29.80
CA LEU A 344 -21.63 35.95 -29.02
C LEU A 344 -22.49 36.91 -29.86
N TYR A 345 -23.80 36.83 -29.69
CA TYR A 345 -24.77 37.54 -30.51
C TYR A 345 -25.53 38.59 -29.68
N ALA A 346 -25.52 39.84 -30.12
CA ALA A 346 -26.22 40.92 -29.45
C ALA A 346 -27.74 40.79 -29.62
N LYS A 347 -28.47 40.78 -28.51
CA LYS A 347 -29.93 40.85 -28.52
C LYS A 347 -30.40 42.29 -28.34
N TRP A 348 -31.38 42.68 -29.14
CA TRP A 348 -31.91 44.04 -29.19
C TRP A 348 -33.40 44.09 -28.88
N ILE A 349 -33.81 45.05 -28.04
CA ILE A 349 -35.21 45.38 -27.79
C ILE A 349 -35.55 46.65 -28.56
N VAL A 350 -36.55 46.59 -29.45
CA VAL A 350 -37.06 47.77 -30.17
C VAL A 350 -37.57 48.79 -29.16
N LEU A 351 -37.14 50.05 -29.29
CA LEU A 351 -37.67 51.18 -28.54
C LEU A 351 -38.84 51.80 -29.30
N HIS A 352 -39.94 52.04 -28.59
CA HIS A 352 -41.08 52.81 -29.07
C HIS A 352 -41.09 54.18 -28.42
N LEU A 353 -41.22 55.23 -29.22
CA LEU A 353 -41.35 56.60 -28.71
C LEU A 353 -42.83 56.89 -28.41
N VAL A 354 -43.16 57.10 -27.14
CA VAL A 354 -44.52 57.45 -26.70
C VAL A 354 -44.59 58.94 -26.43
N SER A 355 -45.34 59.66 -27.26
CA SER A 355 -45.62 61.08 -27.09
C SER A 355 -46.92 61.32 -26.32
N PHE A 356 -46.95 62.39 -25.53
CA PHE A 356 -48.10 62.74 -24.69
C PHE A 356 -48.72 64.07 -25.13
N ASP A 357 -50.01 64.05 -25.46
CA ASP A 357 -50.79 65.26 -25.76
C ASP A 357 -51.43 65.80 -24.48
N SER A 358 -50.94 66.94 -24.00
CA SER A 358 -51.43 67.61 -22.79
C SER A 358 -52.68 68.47 -23.01
N ARG A 359 -53.22 68.54 -24.25
CA ARG A 359 -54.40 69.32 -24.63
C ARG A 359 -54.36 70.78 -24.18
N GLY A 360 -53.24 71.42 -24.48
CA GLY A 360 -52.98 72.82 -24.14
C GLY A 360 -52.55 73.05 -22.69
N GLY A 361 -52.09 72.00 -21.99
CA GLY A 361 -51.30 72.12 -20.77
C GLY A 361 -49.80 72.30 -21.08
N SER A 362 -48.96 72.26 -20.04
CA SER A 362 -47.49 72.28 -20.21
C SER A 362 -47.00 71.12 -21.08
N GLY A 363 -45.84 71.29 -21.72
CA GLY A 363 -45.22 70.24 -22.53
C GLY A 363 -44.83 69.03 -21.68
N VAL A 364 -45.04 67.83 -22.23
CA VAL A 364 -44.64 66.56 -21.62
C VAL A 364 -43.69 65.86 -22.57
N ALA A 365 -42.50 65.54 -22.08
CA ALA A 365 -41.48 64.87 -22.87
C ALA A 365 -41.97 63.49 -23.32
N ALA A 366 -41.65 63.12 -24.55
CA ALA A 366 -41.87 61.75 -25.01
C ALA A 366 -40.97 60.78 -24.24
N ILE A 367 -41.47 59.58 -24.00
CA ILE A 367 -40.74 58.52 -23.30
C ILE A 367 -40.45 57.40 -24.29
N GLU A 368 -39.19 56.99 -24.38
CA GLU A 368 -38.82 55.76 -25.06
C GLU A 368 -39.08 54.56 -24.15
N VAL A 369 -39.83 53.58 -24.66
CA VAL A 369 -40.13 52.35 -23.92
C VAL A 369 -39.84 51.13 -24.80
N GLY A 370 -39.13 50.15 -24.24
CA GLY A 370 -38.87 48.89 -24.92
C GLY A 370 -40.16 48.14 -25.21
N ASN A 371 -40.25 47.49 -26.37
CA ASN A 371 -41.40 46.70 -26.77
C ASN A 371 -41.77 45.65 -25.71
N GLY A 372 -43.01 45.68 -25.23
CA GLY A 372 -43.51 44.79 -24.16
C GLY A 372 -43.13 45.18 -22.72
N ARG A 373 -42.37 46.26 -22.51
CA ARG A 373 -42.07 46.81 -21.18
C ARG A 373 -43.16 47.79 -20.72
N LYS A 374 -43.30 47.99 -19.40
CA LYS A 374 -44.20 48.99 -18.83
C LYS A 374 -43.68 50.40 -19.12
N LEU A 375 -44.57 51.27 -19.58
CA LEU A 375 -44.30 52.69 -19.76
C LEU A 375 -44.32 53.37 -18.38
N ALA A 376 -43.29 54.15 -18.05
CA ALA A 376 -43.29 54.96 -16.83
C ALA A 376 -44.35 56.07 -16.94
N GLU A 377 -45.02 56.39 -15.82
CA GLU A 377 -45.96 57.52 -15.80
C GLU A 377 -45.18 58.82 -16.02
N PRO A 378 -45.51 59.61 -17.06
CA PRO A 378 -44.81 60.84 -17.34
C PRO A 378 -45.21 61.92 -16.33
N ALA A 379 -44.46 63.02 -16.30
CA ALA A 379 -44.78 64.16 -15.45
C ALA A 379 -46.19 64.71 -15.74
N THR A 380 -46.91 65.03 -14.67
CA THR A 380 -48.25 65.63 -14.74
C THR A 380 -48.20 67.00 -15.42
N PRO A 381 -48.95 67.21 -16.53
CA PRO A 381 -49.00 68.51 -17.19
C PRO A 381 -49.81 69.51 -16.37
N ILE A 382 -49.43 70.79 -16.44
CA ILE A 382 -50.09 71.88 -15.73
C ILE A 382 -50.94 72.69 -16.72
N LYS A 383 -52.19 72.96 -16.37
CA LYS A 383 -53.09 73.87 -17.11
C LYS A 383 -53.84 74.77 -16.13
N THR A 384 -53.61 76.08 -16.21
CA THR A 384 -54.18 77.07 -15.27
C THR A 384 -55.71 76.99 -15.22
N GLY A 385 -56.28 76.88 -14.02
CA GLY A 385 -57.72 76.77 -13.79
C GLY A 385 -58.29 75.34 -13.89
N TYR A 386 -57.45 74.33 -14.09
CA TYR A 386 -57.85 72.92 -14.20
C TYR A 386 -57.01 72.02 -13.28
N THR A 387 -57.61 70.92 -12.81
CA THR A 387 -56.91 69.84 -12.09
C THR A 387 -56.67 68.68 -13.04
N PHE A 388 -55.45 68.12 -13.05
CA PHE A 388 -55.14 66.96 -13.88
C PHE A 388 -55.80 65.69 -13.33
N ASP A 389 -56.59 65.03 -14.16
CA ASP A 389 -57.34 63.82 -13.77
C ASP A 389 -56.61 62.52 -14.14
N GLY A 390 -55.86 62.50 -15.25
CA GLY A 390 -55.08 61.34 -15.68
C GLY A 390 -54.75 61.33 -17.17
N TRP A 391 -53.94 60.35 -17.59
CA TRP A 391 -53.65 60.07 -18.99
C TRP A 391 -54.67 59.07 -19.58
N TYR A 392 -55.08 59.26 -20.83
CA TYR A 392 -56.12 58.47 -21.49
C TYR A 392 -55.67 57.95 -22.86
N LYS A 393 -56.16 56.78 -23.26
CA LYS A 393 -55.80 56.11 -24.52
C LYS A 393 -56.36 56.81 -25.76
N GLU A 394 -57.44 57.58 -25.62
CA GLU A 394 -58.15 58.18 -26.73
C GLU A 394 -58.68 59.58 -26.43
N ILE A 395 -59.10 60.28 -27.49
CA ILE A 395 -59.51 61.69 -27.37
C ILE A 395 -60.76 61.88 -26.49
N ALA A 396 -61.63 60.88 -26.43
CA ALA A 396 -62.87 60.91 -25.65
C ALA A 396 -62.65 60.77 -24.13
N CYS A 397 -61.42 60.45 -23.68
CA CYS A 397 -61.08 60.28 -22.26
C CYS A 397 -61.97 59.25 -21.52
N ILE A 398 -62.16 58.07 -22.13
CA ILE A 398 -63.00 56.99 -21.58
C ILE A 398 -62.12 55.96 -20.88
N ASN A 399 -61.00 55.57 -21.50
CA ASN A 399 -60.09 54.55 -21.01
C ASN A 399 -58.82 55.19 -20.46
N ARG A 400 -58.75 55.34 -19.14
CA ARG A 400 -57.56 55.81 -18.45
C ARG A 400 -56.40 54.84 -18.70
N TRP A 401 -55.24 55.37 -19.08
CA TRP A 401 -54.01 54.60 -19.19
C TRP A 401 -53.55 54.18 -17.80
N ASN A 402 -53.21 52.90 -17.64
CA ASN A 402 -52.64 52.38 -16.41
C ASN A 402 -51.14 52.16 -16.61
N PHE A 403 -50.33 52.87 -15.84
CA PHE A 403 -48.87 52.76 -15.85
C PHE A 403 -48.35 51.68 -14.87
N SER A 404 -49.23 51.04 -14.10
CA SER A 404 -48.88 50.06 -13.06
C SER A 404 -48.49 48.69 -13.57
#